data_AF-A0A1Y4AB42-F1
#
_entry.id   AF-A0A1Y4AB42-F1
#
_cell.length_a   1.000
_cell.length_b   1.000
_cell.length_c   1.000
_cell.angle_alpha   90.00
_cell.angle_beta   90.00
_cell.angle_gamma   90.00
#
_symmetry.space_group_name_H-M   'P 1'
#
loop_
_entity.id
_entity.type
_entity.pdbx_description
1 polymer ?
#
loop_
_entity_poly.entity_id
_entity_poly.type
_entity_poly.pdbx_seq_one_letter_code
_entity_poly.pdbx_strand_id
1 'polypeptide(L)'
;MKKNIKNLLTLCTAGVFALASVSCSDDETTAVRPNVSLPEAGSQTPVAVTCDEVLAGNYSHSFTLKLDEPSDIVAMGDIKVDPALVDAYNAEHGTAYVLMPENIYRIPYDNFVIAAGQTESNALTVEFTGSLYGLQKGTTYLLPITAVIDETIADKVYCSDVAHYIALDVDRELIYTPGLSMQNYSSAMYRTLSIPNNEVVTIEGNTHTFEMRIFCYGWHSGTNYIGTWRGQDTGNNNEAFSGCEIRVTGEEGASNIGNRQCDLTLASQGKTISTGTWHTISITCDGTQTGQRQEVAYRYYLDGELIAEAAPTKRFGPTSSQRFQVGYTLTGFQFGYASSGYYFNGLIGEIRMWKDCLTQEEIRSHLRTVENPSKDEMYAYWKLDEGEGTTLKDSSGNGRDLTFPEGTEVAWGAELED
;
A
#
# COMPACT_ATOMS: atom_id res chain seq x y z
N MET A 1 107.19 0.24 16.93
CA MET A 1 106.51 -0.73 17.82
C MET A 1 105.73 0.05 18.87
N LYS A 2 104.41 -0.15 18.95
CA LYS A 2 103.47 0.32 20.02
C LYS A 2 103.30 1.86 20.12
N LYS A 3 102.13 2.45 20.38
CA LYS A 3 100.75 1.98 20.57
C LYS A 3 99.85 3.25 20.48
N ASN A 4 98.62 3.05 19.99
CA ASN A 4 97.47 3.95 20.12
C ASN A 4 97.20 4.39 21.57
N ILE A 5 96.55 5.56 21.76
CA ILE A 5 95.24 5.74 22.45
C ILE A 5 94.88 7.25 22.58
N LYS A 6 93.75 7.59 21.91
CA LYS A 6 92.58 8.43 22.27
C LYS A 6 92.66 9.77 23.03
N ASN A 7 91.67 10.60 22.65
CA ASN A 7 90.91 11.62 23.40
C ASN A 7 91.55 13.02 23.51
N LEU A 8 90.84 14.15 23.49
CA LEU A 8 89.45 14.57 23.24
C LEU A 8 89.49 16.12 23.25
N LEU A 9 88.39 16.79 22.89
CA LEU A 9 88.07 18.22 23.02
C LEU A 9 88.60 19.15 21.93
N THR A 10 87.66 19.69 21.15
CA THR A 10 87.65 21.14 20.88
C THR A 10 86.21 21.61 20.71
N LEU A 11 85.80 22.55 21.56
CA LEU A 11 84.63 23.41 21.37
C LEU A 11 85.19 24.84 21.30
N CYS A 12 84.77 25.61 20.29
CA CYS A 12 84.57 27.07 20.28
C CYS A 12 84.73 27.66 18.86
N THR A 13 83.57 27.92 18.24
CA THR A 13 83.17 29.14 17.52
C THR A 13 84.25 30.08 16.95
N ALA A 14 84.19 30.33 15.64
CA ALA A 14 84.24 31.67 15.05
C ALA A 14 83.90 31.65 13.54
N GLY A 15 83.08 32.60 13.10
CA GLY A 15 83.32 33.29 11.81
C GLY A 15 82.48 32.88 10.60
N VAL A 16 81.37 33.59 10.44
CA VAL A 16 80.51 33.77 9.26
C VAL A 16 81.26 33.78 7.91
N PHE A 17 80.77 33.01 6.95
CA PHE A 17 80.86 33.33 5.51
C PHE A 17 79.52 33.00 4.84
N ALA A 18 78.87 34.02 4.29
CA ALA A 18 77.62 33.92 3.57
C ALA A 18 77.82 33.14 2.26
N LEU A 19 77.05 32.06 2.09
CA LEU A 19 76.85 31.38 0.82
C LEU A 19 75.35 31.40 0.54
N ALA A 20 74.97 32.17 -0.48
CA ALA A 20 73.65 32.12 -1.07
C ALA A 20 73.48 30.74 -1.72
N SER A 21 72.62 29.91 -1.15
CA SER A 21 72.06 28.74 -1.84
C SER A 21 70.60 29.05 -2.15
N VAL A 22 70.36 29.22 -3.45
CA VAL A 22 69.08 29.11 -4.15
C VAL A 22 68.16 28.14 -3.44
N SER A 23 67.04 28.61 -2.87
CA SER A 23 65.93 27.73 -2.55
C SER A 23 65.24 27.40 -3.86
N CYS A 24 65.31 26.13 -4.28
CA CYS A 24 64.43 25.60 -5.32
C CYS A 24 62.98 25.93 -4.94
N SER A 25 62.33 26.61 -5.87
CA SER A 25 60.91 26.87 -5.90
C SER A 25 60.13 25.59 -6.20
N ASP A 26 58.94 25.54 -5.61
CA ASP A 26 57.74 24.85 -6.10
C ASP A 26 57.79 23.32 -6.15
N ASP A 27 57.67 22.69 -4.98
CA ASP A 27 56.82 21.51 -4.86
C ASP A 27 55.36 22.01 -4.71
N GLU A 28 54.69 22.20 -5.84
CA GLU A 28 53.22 22.13 -5.87
C GLU A 28 52.84 20.67 -5.56
N THR A 29 52.86 20.32 -4.27
CA THR A 29 52.13 19.14 -3.80
C THR A 29 50.68 19.39 -4.14
N THR A 30 50.16 18.73 -5.18
CA THR A 30 48.71 18.65 -5.40
C THR A 30 48.09 18.16 -4.11
N ALA A 31 47.45 19.05 -3.35
CA ALA A 31 46.81 18.70 -2.10
C ALA A 31 45.77 17.62 -2.42
N VAL A 32 46.00 16.41 -1.92
CA VAL A 32 45.03 15.33 -2.03
C VAL A 32 43.81 15.76 -1.22
N ARG A 33 42.68 15.94 -1.89
CA ARG A 33 41.43 16.30 -1.24
C ARG A 33 40.86 15.04 -0.57
N PRO A 34 40.31 15.14 0.65
CA PRO A 34 39.53 14.07 1.24
C PRO A 34 38.43 13.62 0.27
N ASN A 35 38.24 12.31 0.14
CA ASN A 35 37.29 11.71 -0.78
C ASN A 35 36.08 11.14 -0.05
N VAL A 36 34.90 11.67 -0.37
CA VAL A 36 33.61 11.11 0.05
C VAL A 36 33.19 10.02 -0.93
N SER A 37 32.83 8.87 -0.40
CA SER A 37 32.32 7.74 -1.18
C SER A 37 31.06 7.17 -0.55
N LEU A 38 30.17 6.68 -1.40
CA LEU A 38 29.05 5.88 -0.94
C LEU A 38 29.55 4.52 -0.39
N PRO A 39 28.80 3.90 0.53
CA PRO A 39 29.12 2.57 0.98
C PRO A 39 29.07 1.63 -0.22
N GLU A 40 29.96 0.63 -0.24
CA GLU A 40 30.10 -0.27 -1.38
C GLU A 40 30.52 0.41 -2.70
N ALA A 41 31.09 1.63 -2.66
CA ALA A 41 31.77 2.21 -3.81
C ALA A 41 32.90 1.27 -4.29
N GLY A 42 32.63 0.46 -5.31
CA GLY A 42 33.50 -0.60 -5.84
C GLY A 42 33.00 -2.04 -5.63
N SER A 43 31.89 -2.27 -4.92
CA SER A 43 31.16 -3.53 -4.97
C SER A 43 30.54 -3.68 -6.34
N GLN A 44 30.88 -4.76 -7.05
CA GLN A 44 30.25 -5.08 -8.34
C GLN A 44 28.79 -5.52 -8.19
N THR A 45 28.35 -5.82 -6.97
CA THR A 45 27.04 -6.41 -6.71
C THR A 45 26.13 -5.40 -6.03
N PRO A 46 24.92 -5.14 -6.55
CA PRO A 46 23.94 -4.28 -5.90
C PRO A 46 23.47 -4.90 -4.59
N VAL A 47 23.01 -4.05 -3.66
CA VAL A 47 22.28 -4.50 -2.47
C VAL A 47 20.97 -5.15 -2.93
N ALA A 48 20.79 -6.44 -2.63
CA ALA A 48 19.59 -7.16 -2.99
C ALA A 48 18.44 -6.85 -2.01
N VAL A 49 17.28 -6.52 -2.55
CA VAL A 49 16.00 -6.38 -1.86
C VAL A 49 15.02 -7.36 -2.48
N THR A 50 14.23 -8.03 -1.65
CA THR A 50 13.25 -9.04 -2.07
C THR A 50 11.84 -8.45 -2.14
N CYS A 51 10.97 -9.08 -2.93
CA CYS A 51 9.55 -8.73 -2.98
C CYS A 51 8.89 -8.82 -1.59
N ASP A 52 9.21 -9.84 -0.80
CA ASP A 52 8.62 -10.03 0.54
C ASP A 52 9.08 -8.94 1.53
N GLU A 53 10.32 -8.46 1.43
CA GLU A 53 10.80 -7.30 2.22
C GLU A 53 10.02 -6.04 1.87
N VAL A 54 9.82 -5.75 0.58
CA VAL A 54 9.01 -4.60 0.15
C VAL A 54 7.59 -4.72 0.69
N LEU A 55 6.94 -5.88 0.50
CA LEU A 55 5.54 -6.11 0.89
C LEU A 55 5.32 -6.15 2.40
N ALA A 56 6.36 -6.31 3.22
CA ALA A 56 6.24 -6.12 4.67
C ALA A 56 5.81 -4.69 5.04
N GLY A 57 5.94 -3.73 4.12
CA GLY A 57 5.44 -2.36 4.25
C GLY A 57 6.22 -1.47 5.23
N ASN A 58 7.30 -1.98 5.81
CA ASN A 58 8.14 -1.28 6.78
C ASN A 58 9.64 -1.44 6.52
N TYR A 59 10.01 -2.08 5.40
CA TYR A 59 11.40 -2.29 5.06
C TYR A 59 12.05 -0.97 4.60
N SER A 60 13.27 -0.77 5.07
CA SER A 60 14.10 0.36 4.68
C SER A 60 15.56 -0.05 4.63
N HIS A 61 16.28 0.46 3.62
CA HIS A 61 17.72 0.27 3.48
C HIS A 61 18.44 1.52 3.98
N SER A 62 19.23 1.39 5.05
CA SER A 62 19.97 2.51 5.63
C SER A 62 21.47 2.38 5.37
N PHE A 63 22.11 3.50 5.07
CA PHE A 63 23.53 3.55 4.71
C PHE A 63 24.16 4.91 5.06
N THR A 64 25.50 4.95 5.11
CA THR A 64 26.28 6.16 5.41
C THR A 64 27.38 6.37 4.37
N LEU A 65 27.68 7.61 4.03
CA LEU A 65 28.83 7.95 3.20
C LEU A 65 30.10 7.93 4.05
N LYS A 66 31.21 7.53 3.44
CA LYS A 66 32.52 7.45 4.09
C LYS A 66 33.47 8.49 3.53
N LEU A 67 34.16 9.17 4.43
CA LEU A 67 35.35 9.94 4.12
C LEU A 67 36.56 9.02 4.28
N ASP A 68 37.47 9.03 3.32
CA ASP A 68 38.67 8.18 3.30
C ASP A 68 39.62 8.44 4.48
N GLU A 69 39.71 9.68 4.95
CA GLU A 69 40.45 10.05 6.15
C GLU A 69 39.77 11.18 6.94
N PRO A 70 39.98 11.28 8.28
CA PRO A 70 39.44 12.38 9.07
C PRO A 70 39.92 13.74 8.56
N SER A 71 39.02 14.71 8.44
CA SER A 71 39.31 16.07 7.98
C SER A 71 38.75 17.13 8.91
N ASP A 72 39.41 18.28 9.02
CA ASP A 72 38.87 19.46 9.72
C ASP A 72 37.74 20.15 8.95
N ILE A 73 37.51 19.75 7.69
CA ILE A 73 36.41 20.23 6.86
C ILE A 73 35.15 19.44 7.18
N VAL A 74 34.02 20.14 7.32
CA VAL A 74 32.69 19.50 7.33
C VAL A 74 32.33 19.15 5.88
N ALA A 75 32.34 17.87 5.53
CA ALA A 75 31.92 17.43 4.20
C ALA A 75 30.39 17.30 4.15
N MET A 76 29.75 17.91 3.15
CA MET A 76 28.31 17.91 3.01
C MET A 76 27.89 17.94 1.55
N GLY A 77 26.66 17.50 1.29
CA GLY A 77 26.08 17.45 -0.04
C GLY A 77 24.78 16.66 -0.02
N ASP A 78 24.34 16.24 -1.21
CA ASP A 78 23.09 15.51 -1.41
C ASP A 78 23.33 14.17 -2.10
N ILE A 79 22.49 13.19 -1.83
CA ILE A 79 22.33 12.01 -2.67
C ILE A 79 21.25 12.22 -3.72
N LYS A 80 21.41 11.61 -4.89
CA LYS A 80 20.44 11.71 -5.99
C LYS A 80 20.32 10.38 -6.72
N VAL A 81 19.11 10.07 -7.17
CA VAL A 81 18.91 8.96 -8.10
C VAL A 81 19.37 9.42 -9.48
N ASP A 82 20.24 8.63 -10.12
CA ASP A 82 20.73 8.91 -11.48
C ASP A 82 20.29 7.82 -12.47
N PRO A 83 19.13 7.99 -13.12
CA PRO A 83 18.60 7.03 -14.09
C PRO A 83 19.58 6.64 -15.21
N ALA A 84 20.50 7.53 -15.60
CA ALA A 84 21.41 7.29 -16.71
C ALA A 84 22.44 6.19 -16.42
N LEU A 85 22.65 5.84 -15.15
CA LEU A 85 23.61 4.83 -14.73
C LEU A 85 23.13 3.39 -14.92
N VAL A 86 21.83 3.15 -15.14
CA VAL A 86 21.30 1.80 -15.36
C VAL A 86 21.89 1.17 -16.62
N ASP A 87 21.91 1.92 -17.73
CA ASP A 87 22.46 1.45 -19.00
C ASP A 87 23.97 1.20 -18.93
N ALA A 88 24.68 2.08 -18.21
CA ALA A 88 26.12 1.93 -17.97
C ALA A 88 26.43 0.68 -17.15
N TYR A 89 25.68 0.47 -16.05
CA TYR A 89 25.81 -0.71 -15.20
C TYR A 89 25.54 -1.99 -16.01
N ASN A 90 24.46 -2.01 -16.80
CA ASN A 90 24.10 -3.13 -17.66
C ASN A 90 25.20 -3.46 -18.69
N ALA A 91 25.75 -2.45 -19.35
CA ALA A 91 26.82 -2.63 -20.33
C ALA A 91 28.11 -3.18 -19.71
N GLU A 92 28.45 -2.74 -18.51
CA GLU A 92 29.65 -3.18 -17.78
C GLU A 92 29.50 -4.61 -17.24
N HIS A 93 28.34 -4.96 -16.70
CA HIS A 93 28.13 -6.21 -15.97
C HIS A 93 27.43 -7.31 -16.79
N GLY A 94 27.01 -7.00 -18.02
CA GLY A 94 26.27 -7.95 -18.87
C GLY A 94 24.87 -8.28 -18.34
N THR A 95 24.26 -7.34 -17.60
CA THR A 95 22.91 -7.46 -17.04
C THR A 95 21.87 -6.78 -17.94
N ALA A 96 20.59 -6.94 -17.59
CA ALA A 96 19.46 -6.32 -18.29
C ALA A 96 18.46 -5.72 -17.29
N TYR A 97 18.97 -5.01 -16.29
CA TYR A 97 18.16 -4.40 -15.26
C TYR A 97 17.36 -3.22 -15.79
N VAL A 98 16.19 -2.98 -15.20
CA VAL A 98 15.31 -1.86 -15.52
C VAL A 98 15.36 -0.83 -14.39
N LEU A 99 15.24 0.46 -14.67
CA LEU A 99 15.18 1.48 -13.62
C LEU A 99 14.01 1.20 -12.66
N MET A 100 14.28 1.21 -11.35
CA MET A 100 13.27 1.06 -10.32
C MET A 100 12.26 2.22 -10.37
N PRO A 101 10.94 1.95 -10.52
CA PRO A 101 9.92 2.99 -10.54
C PRO A 101 9.82 3.76 -9.21
N GLU A 102 9.54 5.06 -9.29
CA GLU A 102 9.47 5.96 -8.13
C GLU A 102 8.34 5.60 -7.16
N ASN A 103 7.29 4.87 -7.58
CA ASN A 103 6.23 4.43 -6.67
C ASN A 103 6.65 3.32 -5.71
N ILE A 104 7.84 2.72 -5.89
CA ILE A 104 8.35 1.60 -5.09
C ILE A 104 9.14 2.07 -3.87
N TYR A 105 9.71 3.29 -3.90
CA TYR A 105 10.60 3.79 -2.87
C TYR A 105 10.39 5.27 -2.55
N ARG A 106 10.94 5.71 -1.42
CA ARG A 106 11.01 7.10 -0.98
C ARG A 106 12.34 7.37 -0.30
N ILE A 107 12.92 8.54 -0.55
CA ILE A 107 14.09 9.05 0.16
C ILE A 107 13.61 10.22 1.02
N PRO A 108 13.40 10.04 2.35
CA PRO A 108 12.85 11.07 3.22
C PRO A 108 13.78 12.28 3.39
N TYR A 109 15.09 12.02 3.38
CA TYR A 109 16.16 13.01 3.52
C TYR A 109 17.29 12.59 2.58
N ASP A 110 17.75 13.53 1.75
CA ASP A 110 18.79 13.34 0.74
C ASP A 110 20.11 14.01 1.13
N ASN A 111 20.12 14.90 2.12
CA ASN A 111 21.33 15.59 2.55
C ASN A 111 22.22 14.71 3.45
N PHE A 112 23.52 14.66 3.17
CA PHE A 112 24.53 14.07 4.04
C PHE A 112 25.45 15.12 4.65
N VAL A 113 25.93 14.85 5.85
CA VAL A 113 26.91 15.65 6.57
C VAL A 113 27.87 14.72 7.30
N ILE A 114 29.17 14.85 7.01
CA ILE A 114 30.28 14.28 7.76
C ILE A 114 30.89 15.41 8.58
N ALA A 115 30.70 15.36 9.89
CA ALA A 115 31.21 16.39 10.79
C ALA A 115 32.75 16.43 10.80
N ALA A 116 33.33 17.60 11.09
CA ALA A 116 34.77 17.75 11.20
C ALA A 116 35.37 16.74 12.19
N GLY A 117 36.45 16.07 11.78
CA GLY A 117 37.13 14.99 12.51
C GLY A 117 36.41 13.64 12.47
N GLN A 118 35.25 13.52 11.82
CA GLN A 118 34.56 12.24 11.60
C GLN A 118 34.82 11.71 10.20
N THR A 119 34.55 10.43 9.99
CA THR A 119 34.70 9.74 8.70
C THR A 119 33.41 9.11 8.19
N GLU A 120 32.30 9.29 8.91
CA GLU A 120 30.98 8.76 8.53
C GLU A 120 29.94 9.87 8.58
N SER A 121 28.99 9.83 7.66
CA SER A 121 27.88 10.78 7.61
C SER A 121 26.78 10.44 8.63
N ASN A 122 25.78 11.31 8.75
CA ASN A 122 24.46 10.87 9.20
C ASN A 122 23.95 9.69 8.36
N ALA A 123 23.10 8.86 8.97
CA ALA A 123 22.41 7.80 8.24
C ALA A 123 21.44 8.41 7.22
N LEU A 124 21.49 7.88 6.00
CA LEU A 124 20.51 8.07 4.96
C LEU A 124 19.70 6.79 4.82
N THR A 125 18.49 6.91 4.28
CA THR A 125 17.56 5.79 4.19
C THR A 125 16.80 5.82 2.87
N VAL A 126 16.63 4.64 2.26
CA VAL A 126 15.64 4.39 1.21
C VAL A 126 14.51 3.60 1.86
N GLU A 127 13.34 4.21 1.96
CA GLU A 127 12.11 3.59 2.47
C GLU A 127 11.36 2.92 1.32
N PHE A 128 10.97 1.65 1.45
CA PHE A 128 10.15 0.97 0.44
C PHE A 128 8.66 1.12 0.78
N THR A 129 7.83 1.37 -0.23
CA THR A 129 6.46 1.86 -0.04
C THR A 129 5.44 0.78 0.33
N GLY A 130 5.83 -0.50 0.36
CA GLY A 130 4.87 -1.59 0.50
C GLY A 130 4.19 -2.01 -0.82
N SER A 131 4.50 -1.32 -1.93
CA SER A 131 3.88 -1.58 -3.22
C SER A 131 4.89 -2.17 -4.21
N LEU A 132 4.43 -3.13 -5.02
CA LEU A 132 5.15 -3.62 -6.20
C LEU A 132 4.45 -3.21 -7.51
N TYR A 133 3.50 -2.26 -7.43
CA TYR A 133 2.62 -1.92 -8.57
C TYR A 133 3.43 -1.53 -9.82
N GLY A 134 3.08 -2.17 -10.94
CA GLY A 134 3.71 -1.94 -12.24
C GLY A 134 4.99 -2.73 -12.48
N LEU A 135 5.46 -3.52 -11.51
CA LEU A 135 6.63 -4.39 -11.70
C LEU A 135 6.27 -5.68 -12.46
N GLN A 136 7.25 -6.25 -13.16
CA GLN A 136 7.08 -7.41 -14.01
C GLN A 136 7.89 -8.61 -13.51
N LYS A 137 7.28 -9.80 -13.53
CA LYS A 137 7.96 -11.05 -13.20
C LYS A 137 9.17 -11.29 -14.09
N GLY A 138 10.28 -11.70 -13.49
CA GLY A 138 11.54 -11.99 -14.16
C GLY A 138 12.31 -10.73 -14.55
N THR A 139 11.89 -9.55 -14.06
CA THR A 139 12.61 -8.30 -14.22
C THR A 139 13.27 -7.93 -12.90
N THR A 140 14.57 -7.66 -12.95
CA THR A 140 15.31 -7.07 -11.84
C THR A 140 15.36 -5.55 -12.03
N TYR A 141 14.90 -4.82 -11.03
CA TYR A 141 14.84 -3.36 -11.02
C TYR A 141 16.01 -2.76 -10.24
N LEU A 142 16.70 -1.77 -10.80
CA LEU A 142 17.90 -1.17 -10.24
C LEU A 142 17.63 0.29 -9.84
N LEU A 143 18.03 0.66 -8.62
CA LEU A 143 18.01 2.01 -8.09
C LEU A 143 19.47 2.50 -7.93
N PRO A 144 19.99 3.29 -8.89
CA PRO A 144 21.31 3.89 -8.81
C PRO A 144 21.28 5.21 -8.01
N ILE A 145 22.04 5.29 -6.93
CA ILE A 145 22.16 6.48 -6.08
C ILE A 145 23.57 7.02 -6.19
N THR A 146 23.70 8.30 -6.51
CA THR A 146 24.97 9.05 -6.56
C THR A 146 25.04 10.05 -5.42
N ALA A 147 26.24 10.53 -5.11
CA ALA A 147 26.45 11.61 -4.16
C ALA A 147 27.03 12.83 -4.88
N VAL A 148 26.56 14.03 -4.51
CA VAL A 148 26.99 15.30 -5.07
C VAL A 148 27.43 16.20 -3.92
N ILE A 149 28.67 16.66 -3.94
CA ILE A 149 29.22 17.57 -2.94
C ILE A 149 28.61 18.97 -3.10
N ASP A 150 28.34 19.63 -1.98
CA ASP A 150 27.91 21.02 -1.94
C ASP A 150 28.94 21.95 -2.62
N GLU A 151 28.47 22.80 -3.53
CA GLU A 151 29.34 23.68 -4.33
C GLU A 151 30.24 24.59 -3.48
N THR A 152 29.85 24.90 -2.24
CA THR A 152 30.63 25.75 -1.31
C THR A 152 31.90 25.08 -0.79
N ILE A 153 32.03 23.76 -0.94
CA ILE A 153 33.20 22.97 -0.53
C ILE A 153 33.78 22.11 -1.66
N ALA A 154 33.27 22.23 -2.90
CA ALA A 154 33.70 21.43 -4.05
C ALA A 154 35.19 21.65 -4.43
N ASP A 155 35.80 22.75 -3.98
CA ASP A 155 37.24 23.02 -4.12
C ASP A 155 38.10 22.34 -3.04
N LYS A 156 37.48 21.76 -2.00
CA LYS A 156 38.15 21.24 -0.80
C LYS A 156 37.93 19.74 -0.58
N VAL A 157 36.77 19.24 -0.96
CA VAL A 157 36.38 17.82 -0.81
C VAL A 157 36.06 17.27 -2.20
N TYR A 158 36.55 16.07 -2.49
CA TYR A 158 36.18 15.33 -3.68
C TYR A 158 35.11 14.30 -3.33
N CYS A 159 34.28 13.92 -4.31
CA CYS A 159 33.38 12.79 -4.16
C CYS A 159 33.56 11.84 -5.33
N SER A 160 33.66 10.57 -4.99
CA SER A 160 33.82 9.49 -5.95
C SER A 160 32.62 9.43 -6.90
N ASP A 161 32.88 9.27 -8.20
CA ASP A 161 31.85 9.07 -9.23
C ASP A 161 31.16 7.69 -9.16
N VAL A 162 31.34 6.96 -8.05
CA VAL A 162 30.77 5.62 -7.88
C VAL A 162 29.41 5.70 -7.22
N ALA A 163 28.42 5.06 -7.84
CA ALA A 163 27.07 4.97 -7.31
C ALA A 163 26.89 3.80 -6.33
N HIS A 164 25.94 3.97 -5.42
CA HIS A 164 25.36 2.91 -4.61
C HIS A 164 24.17 2.31 -5.37
N TYR A 165 24.17 1.00 -5.58
CA TYR A 165 23.12 0.32 -6.33
C TYR A 165 22.29 -0.55 -5.41
N ILE A 166 20.97 -0.43 -5.51
CA ILE A 166 20.01 -1.32 -4.86
C ILE A 166 19.23 -2.04 -5.96
N ALA A 167 19.14 -3.36 -5.90
CA ALA A 167 18.41 -4.17 -6.87
C ALA A 167 17.23 -4.89 -6.22
N LEU A 168 16.07 -4.84 -6.86
CA LEU A 168 14.87 -5.59 -6.50
C LEU A 168 14.59 -6.62 -7.58
N ASP A 169 14.75 -7.90 -7.25
CA ASP A 169 14.39 -8.98 -8.17
C ASP A 169 12.93 -9.39 -7.99
N VAL A 170 12.19 -9.41 -9.10
CA VAL A 170 10.78 -9.80 -9.12
C VAL A 170 10.68 -11.25 -9.53
N ASP A 171 10.87 -12.12 -8.55
CA ASP A 171 10.92 -13.58 -8.72
C ASP A 171 9.53 -14.24 -8.82
N ARG A 172 8.46 -13.47 -8.58
CA ARG A 172 7.07 -13.95 -8.56
C ARG A 172 6.16 -13.25 -9.54
N GLU A 173 5.04 -13.92 -9.81
CA GLU A 173 3.95 -13.31 -10.56
C GLU A 173 3.24 -12.31 -9.66
N LEU A 174 3.05 -11.09 -10.18
CA LEU A 174 2.35 -10.02 -9.49
C LEU A 174 0.98 -9.91 -10.13
N ILE A 175 -0.02 -10.48 -9.49
CA ILE A 175 -1.42 -10.43 -9.92
C ILE A 175 -2.04 -9.24 -9.19
N TYR A 176 -2.62 -8.31 -9.95
CA TYR A 176 -3.35 -7.18 -9.38
C TYR A 176 -4.84 -7.38 -9.55
N THR A 177 -5.58 -7.16 -8.47
CA THR A 177 -7.03 -7.10 -8.50
C THR A 177 -7.46 -5.64 -8.55
N PRO A 178 -8.16 -5.22 -9.63
CA PRO A 178 -8.72 -3.89 -9.72
C PRO A 178 -9.90 -3.71 -8.76
N GLY A 179 -10.19 -2.46 -8.43
CA GLY A 179 -11.35 -2.10 -7.62
C GLY A 179 -11.72 -0.63 -7.75
N LEU A 180 -12.93 -0.33 -7.33
CA LEU A 180 -13.42 1.03 -7.18
C LEU A 180 -12.69 1.70 -5.99
N SER A 181 -11.95 2.78 -6.25
CA SER A 181 -11.20 3.47 -5.21
C SER A 181 -12.07 4.43 -4.42
N MET A 182 -12.14 4.21 -3.11
CA MET A 182 -12.91 5.04 -2.19
C MET A 182 -12.06 6.14 -1.52
N GLN A 183 -10.80 6.30 -1.94
CA GLN A 183 -9.85 7.25 -1.35
C GLN A 183 -10.18 8.71 -1.69
N ASN A 184 -10.94 8.96 -2.76
CA ASN A 184 -11.45 10.30 -3.07
C ASN A 184 -12.74 10.56 -2.27
N TYR A 185 -12.60 11.28 -1.15
CA TYR A 185 -13.70 11.64 -0.25
C TYR A 185 -14.64 12.70 -0.84
N SER A 186 -15.44 12.31 -1.82
CA SER A 186 -16.41 13.17 -2.49
C SER A 186 -17.82 12.61 -2.41
N SER A 187 -18.83 13.49 -2.38
CA SER A 187 -20.24 13.09 -2.53
C SER A 187 -20.57 12.52 -3.92
N ALA A 188 -19.66 12.65 -4.87
CA ALA A 188 -19.78 12.04 -6.18
C ALA A 188 -19.49 10.53 -6.12
N MET A 189 -18.51 10.12 -5.32
CA MET A 189 -18.19 8.69 -5.07
C MET A 189 -19.07 8.09 -3.97
N TYR A 190 -19.23 8.82 -2.86
CA TYR A 190 -19.94 8.36 -1.67
C TYR A 190 -21.43 8.63 -1.77
N ARG A 191 -22.16 7.69 -2.39
CA ARG A 191 -23.58 7.84 -2.72
C ARG A 191 -24.30 6.51 -2.88
N THR A 192 -25.61 6.61 -3.04
CA THR A 192 -26.43 5.52 -3.56
C THR A 192 -26.46 5.55 -5.09
N LEU A 193 -26.13 4.43 -5.71
CA LEU A 193 -26.43 4.13 -7.11
C LEU A 193 -27.66 3.22 -7.15
N SER A 194 -28.55 3.48 -8.10
CA SER A 194 -29.79 2.72 -8.27
C SER A 194 -29.70 1.83 -9.49
N ILE A 195 -30.34 0.66 -9.43
CA ILE A 195 -30.51 -0.19 -10.60
C ILE A 195 -31.38 0.51 -11.67
N PRO A 196 -31.22 0.17 -12.96
CA PRO A 196 -31.87 0.90 -14.05
C PRO A 196 -33.40 0.90 -13.95
N ASN A 197 -34.02 1.91 -14.56
CA ASN A 197 -35.49 2.06 -14.65
C ASN A 197 -36.24 2.10 -13.30
N ASN A 198 -35.55 2.41 -12.21
CA ASN A 198 -36.09 2.34 -10.84
C ASN A 198 -36.69 0.96 -10.52
N GLU A 199 -36.08 -0.11 -11.05
CA GLU A 199 -36.51 -1.48 -10.75
C GLU A 199 -36.53 -1.73 -9.23
N VAL A 200 -37.49 -2.53 -8.79
CA VAL A 200 -37.64 -2.96 -7.39
C VAL A 200 -37.63 -4.48 -7.38
N VAL A 201 -36.47 -5.06 -7.15
CA VAL A 201 -36.31 -6.51 -7.18
C VAL A 201 -36.80 -7.07 -5.86
N THR A 202 -37.68 -8.05 -5.88
CA THR A 202 -38.08 -8.75 -4.65
C THR A 202 -37.03 -9.80 -4.29
N ILE A 203 -36.58 -9.79 -3.04
CA ILE A 203 -35.75 -10.82 -2.42
C ILE A 203 -36.70 -11.83 -1.78
N GLU A 204 -36.85 -12.98 -2.42
CA GLU A 204 -37.84 -13.97 -2.03
C GLU A 204 -37.54 -14.55 -0.63
N GLY A 205 -38.56 -14.54 0.25
CA GLY A 205 -38.46 -15.15 1.58
C GLY A 205 -37.44 -14.54 2.54
N ASN A 206 -36.79 -13.41 2.17
CA ASN A 206 -35.58 -12.90 2.83
C ASN A 206 -34.36 -13.82 2.75
N THR A 207 -34.38 -14.84 1.91
CA THR A 207 -33.21 -15.70 1.73
C THR A 207 -32.27 -15.04 0.74
N HIS A 208 -31.03 -14.79 1.16
CA HIS A 208 -30.01 -14.17 0.32
C HIS A 208 -28.61 -14.29 0.94
N THR A 209 -27.60 -14.02 0.12
CA THR A 209 -26.21 -13.79 0.56
C THR A 209 -25.70 -12.51 -0.08
N PHE A 210 -25.19 -11.61 0.75
CA PHE A 210 -24.50 -10.40 0.31
C PHE A 210 -22.99 -10.58 0.48
N GLU A 211 -22.23 -10.37 -0.58
CA GLU A 211 -20.77 -10.42 -0.54
C GLU A 211 -20.15 -9.15 -1.13
N MET A 212 -18.96 -8.82 -0.66
CA MET A 212 -18.14 -7.74 -1.21
C MET A 212 -16.67 -8.01 -0.86
N ARG A 213 -15.77 -7.76 -1.81
CA ARG A 213 -14.33 -7.73 -1.53
C ARG A 213 -13.87 -6.32 -1.22
N ILE A 214 -12.92 -6.21 -0.30
CA ILE A 214 -12.30 -4.94 0.07
C ILE A 214 -10.78 -5.08 0.17
N PHE A 215 -10.07 -4.02 -0.18
CA PHE A 215 -8.68 -3.82 0.21
C PHE A 215 -8.63 -2.57 1.07
N CYS A 216 -8.27 -2.68 2.35
CA CYS A 216 -8.24 -1.54 3.26
C CYS A 216 -6.81 -1.01 3.41
N TYR A 217 -6.58 0.26 3.07
CA TYR A 217 -5.28 0.92 3.27
C TYR A 217 -5.04 1.33 4.72
N GLY A 218 -6.11 1.58 5.47
CA GLY A 218 -6.02 2.01 6.86
C GLY A 218 -7.38 2.38 7.43
N TRP A 219 -7.63 1.99 8.68
CA TRP A 219 -8.84 2.37 9.40
C TRP A 219 -8.64 3.69 10.13
N HIS A 220 -9.60 4.61 10.02
CA HIS A 220 -9.60 5.84 10.81
C HIS A 220 -10.38 5.67 12.13
N SER A 221 -10.16 6.56 13.09
CA SER A 221 -10.76 6.52 14.44
C SER A 221 -12.29 6.64 14.51
N GLY A 222 -12.95 6.90 13.38
CA GLY A 222 -14.39 7.08 13.29
C GLY A 222 -15.12 5.78 12.93
N THR A 223 -16.22 5.92 12.20
CA THR A 223 -16.89 4.79 11.56
C THR A 223 -16.41 4.70 10.13
N ASN A 224 -15.70 3.66 9.76
CA ASN A 224 -15.35 3.38 8.39
C ASN A 224 -16.57 2.69 7.74
N TYR A 225 -17.45 3.47 7.10
CA TYR A 225 -18.63 2.93 6.42
C TYR A 225 -18.25 2.54 5.00
N ILE A 226 -18.29 1.24 4.70
CA ILE A 226 -17.86 0.72 3.42
C ILE A 226 -19.02 0.73 2.42
N GLY A 227 -20.13 0.05 2.76
CA GLY A 227 -21.29 0.01 1.90
C GLY A 227 -22.42 -0.87 2.38
N THR A 228 -23.52 -0.85 1.63
CA THR A 228 -24.70 -1.70 1.82
C THR A 228 -25.55 -1.75 0.55
N TRP A 229 -26.27 -2.84 0.34
CA TRP A 229 -27.36 -2.82 -0.64
C TRP A 229 -28.53 -1.98 -0.12
N ARG A 230 -29.28 -1.42 -1.05
CA ARG A 230 -30.45 -0.59 -0.78
C ARG A 230 -31.71 -1.28 -1.22
N GLY A 231 -32.80 -0.97 -0.54
CA GLY A 231 -34.14 -1.41 -0.90
C GLY A 231 -35.18 -0.35 -0.56
N GLN A 232 -36.43 -0.68 -0.84
CA GLN A 232 -37.60 0.11 -0.46
C GLN A 232 -38.69 -0.79 0.14
N ASP A 233 -39.26 -0.34 1.25
CA ASP A 233 -40.28 -1.06 1.99
C ASP A 233 -41.64 -0.84 1.32
N THR A 234 -42.00 -1.75 0.41
CA THR A 234 -43.27 -1.69 -0.33
C THR A 234 -44.49 -1.86 0.59
N GLY A 235 -44.31 -2.36 1.81
CA GLY A 235 -45.34 -2.44 2.84
C GLY A 235 -45.48 -1.15 3.67
N ASN A 236 -44.52 -0.21 3.55
CA ASN A 236 -44.46 1.03 4.32
C ASN A 236 -44.16 2.24 3.44
N ASN A 237 -45.10 2.60 2.55
CA ASN A 237 -45.02 3.80 1.70
C ASN A 237 -43.72 3.92 0.87
N ASN A 238 -43.15 2.79 0.43
CA ASN A 238 -41.89 2.73 -0.32
C ASN A 238 -40.72 3.41 0.42
N GLU A 239 -40.70 3.35 1.75
CA GLU A 239 -39.62 3.90 2.56
C GLU A 239 -38.28 3.24 2.19
N ALA A 240 -37.28 4.03 1.81
CA ALA A 240 -35.97 3.50 1.49
C ALA A 240 -35.27 2.93 2.73
N PHE A 241 -34.63 1.78 2.61
CA PHE A 241 -33.90 1.14 3.70
C PHE A 241 -32.50 0.66 3.27
N SER A 242 -31.63 0.45 4.25
CA SER A 242 -30.36 -0.26 4.10
C SER A 242 -30.53 -1.72 4.49
N GLY A 243 -29.86 -2.60 3.75
CA GLY A 243 -29.72 -4.00 4.09
C GLY A 243 -28.86 -4.25 5.33
N CYS A 244 -27.87 -5.14 5.20
CA CYS A 244 -26.77 -5.23 6.14
C CYS A 244 -25.73 -4.17 5.80
N GLU A 245 -25.40 -3.31 6.77
CA GLU A 245 -24.37 -2.29 6.59
C GLU A 245 -23.03 -2.82 7.05
N ILE A 246 -22.04 -2.70 6.17
CA ILE A 246 -20.66 -3.07 6.46
C ILE A 246 -19.96 -1.82 7.01
N ARG A 247 -19.71 -1.84 8.31
CA ARG A 247 -18.95 -0.81 9.01
C ARG A 247 -17.82 -1.41 9.81
N VAL A 248 -16.77 -0.62 9.97
CA VAL A 248 -15.65 -0.89 10.88
C VAL A 248 -15.47 0.35 11.76
N THR A 249 -15.24 0.19 13.07
CA THR A 249 -15.13 1.30 14.01
C THR A 249 -13.74 1.35 14.63
N GLY A 250 -13.17 2.55 14.71
CA GLY A 250 -11.85 2.77 15.28
C GLY A 250 -10.71 2.31 14.36
N GLU A 251 -9.48 2.53 14.83
CA GLU A 251 -8.25 2.30 14.05
C GLU A 251 -7.81 0.82 14.06
N GLU A 252 -8.36 0.01 14.97
CA GLU A 252 -8.02 -1.41 15.13
C GLU A 252 -8.83 -2.35 14.21
N GLY A 253 -9.65 -1.80 13.32
CA GLY A 253 -10.40 -2.61 12.36
C GLY A 253 -11.59 -3.38 12.93
N ALA A 254 -12.15 -2.96 14.08
CA ALA A 254 -13.25 -3.65 14.73
C ALA A 254 -14.56 -3.55 13.93
N SER A 255 -15.04 -4.68 13.41
CA SER A 255 -16.28 -4.76 12.63
C SER A 255 -17.54 -4.44 13.45
N ASN A 256 -18.48 -3.78 12.79
CA ASN A 256 -19.79 -3.38 13.32
C ASN A 256 -20.85 -3.58 12.23
N ILE A 257 -21.04 -4.85 11.88
CA ILE A 257 -21.87 -5.28 10.75
C ILE A 257 -23.31 -5.47 11.23
N GLY A 258 -24.25 -4.82 10.56
CA GLY A 258 -25.67 -4.96 10.89
C GLY A 258 -26.48 -3.73 10.50
N ASN A 259 -27.81 -3.85 10.42
CA ASN A 259 -28.79 -2.75 10.40
C ASN A 259 -30.20 -3.40 10.35
N ARG A 260 -31.19 -2.72 9.77
CA ARG A 260 -32.60 -3.10 9.70
C ARG A 260 -32.83 -4.54 9.23
N GLN A 261 -32.02 -5.08 8.31
CA GLN A 261 -32.19 -6.45 7.80
C GLN A 261 -31.12 -7.44 8.27
N CYS A 262 -30.33 -7.09 9.29
CA CYS A 262 -29.15 -7.84 9.67
C CYS A 262 -28.78 -7.61 11.14
N ASP A 263 -28.98 -8.61 12.00
CA ASP A 263 -28.81 -8.52 13.47
C ASP A 263 -27.40 -8.95 13.94
N LEU A 264 -26.35 -8.60 13.20
CA LEU A 264 -24.98 -9.03 13.49
C LEU A 264 -24.19 -8.08 14.39
N THR A 265 -24.72 -6.88 14.71
CA THR A 265 -23.96 -5.80 15.37
C THR A 265 -23.28 -6.23 16.68
N LEU A 266 -24.00 -6.99 17.52
CA LEU A 266 -23.46 -7.47 18.80
C LEU A 266 -22.53 -8.68 18.59
N ALA A 267 -22.85 -9.57 17.65
CA ALA A 267 -22.09 -10.79 17.41
C ALA A 267 -20.74 -10.52 16.71
N SER A 268 -20.66 -9.48 15.89
CA SER A 268 -19.44 -9.07 15.19
C SER A 268 -18.58 -8.10 16.01
N GLN A 269 -19.04 -7.64 17.19
CA GLN A 269 -18.35 -6.59 17.94
C GLN A 269 -16.91 -7.01 18.30
N GLY A 270 -15.95 -6.15 17.95
CA GLY A 270 -14.53 -6.38 18.24
C GLY A 270 -13.86 -7.43 17.35
N LYS A 271 -14.56 -7.99 16.36
CA LYS A 271 -13.94 -8.86 15.34
C LYS A 271 -13.21 -7.99 14.33
N THR A 272 -11.91 -8.19 14.18
CA THR A 272 -11.04 -7.31 13.40
C THR A 272 -10.96 -7.72 11.94
N ILE A 273 -10.85 -6.74 11.04
CA ILE A 273 -10.48 -6.93 9.63
C ILE A 273 -9.13 -6.25 9.43
N SER A 274 -8.12 -7.00 8.95
CA SER A 274 -6.78 -6.45 8.72
C SER A 274 -6.74 -5.49 7.53
N THR A 275 -5.66 -4.71 7.46
CA THR A 275 -5.35 -3.77 6.38
C THR A 275 -4.24 -4.33 5.51
N GLY A 276 -4.08 -3.80 4.30
CA GLY A 276 -2.98 -4.15 3.39
C GLY A 276 -3.15 -5.46 2.64
N THR A 277 -4.31 -6.12 2.75
CA THR A 277 -4.63 -7.36 2.05
C THR A 277 -6.07 -7.32 1.54
N TRP A 278 -6.39 -8.15 0.54
CA TRP A 278 -7.78 -8.32 0.10
C TRP A 278 -8.55 -9.20 1.08
N HIS A 279 -9.74 -8.76 1.45
CA HIS A 279 -10.69 -9.51 2.27
C HIS A 279 -12.03 -9.69 1.56
N THR A 280 -12.63 -10.87 1.68
CA THR A 280 -14.00 -11.13 1.23
C THR A 280 -14.93 -11.16 2.43
N ILE A 281 -15.85 -10.19 2.50
CA ILE A 281 -16.88 -10.13 3.52
C ILE A 281 -18.14 -10.77 2.95
N SER A 282 -18.64 -11.82 3.60
CA SER A 282 -19.85 -12.53 3.18
C SER A 282 -20.86 -12.55 4.32
N ILE A 283 -22.10 -12.15 4.04
CA ILE A 283 -23.19 -12.09 5.00
C ILE A 283 -24.34 -12.92 4.45
N THR A 284 -24.65 -14.03 5.11
CA THR A 284 -25.75 -14.92 4.70
C THR A 284 -26.98 -14.69 5.55
N CYS A 285 -28.15 -14.81 4.93
CA CYS A 285 -29.44 -14.76 5.60
C CYS A 285 -30.30 -15.96 5.21
N ASP A 286 -30.57 -16.83 6.19
CA ASP A 286 -31.58 -17.89 6.06
C ASP A 286 -32.96 -17.32 6.37
N GLY A 287 -33.68 -16.99 5.30
CA GLY A 287 -35.02 -16.42 5.36
C GLY A 287 -36.03 -17.27 6.12
N THR A 288 -35.87 -18.59 6.13
CA THR A 288 -36.79 -19.52 6.81
C THR A 288 -36.74 -19.38 8.33
N GLN A 289 -35.62 -18.87 8.84
CA GLN A 289 -35.37 -18.64 10.26
C GLN A 289 -35.65 -17.19 10.68
N THR A 290 -35.91 -16.31 9.73
CA THR A 290 -36.21 -14.90 10.00
C THR A 290 -37.58 -14.75 10.66
N GLY A 291 -37.65 -13.89 11.68
CA GLY A 291 -38.86 -13.70 12.49
C GLY A 291 -39.03 -14.67 13.66
N GLN A 292 -38.11 -15.61 13.85
CA GLN A 292 -37.97 -16.40 15.07
C GLN A 292 -36.85 -15.82 15.95
N ARG A 293 -36.86 -16.03 17.28
CA ARG A 293 -35.79 -15.56 18.19
C ARG A 293 -34.87 -16.68 18.68
N GLN A 294 -34.94 -17.84 18.04
CA GLN A 294 -34.32 -19.07 18.55
C GLN A 294 -33.24 -19.58 17.61
N GLU A 295 -33.52 -19.63 16.31
CA GLU A 295 -32.59 -20.17 15.32
C GLU A 295 -31.72 -19.08 14.71
N VAL A 296 -30.48 -19.46 14.36
CA VAL A 296 -29.52 -18.59 13.68
C VAL A 296 -30.01 -18.31 12.27
N ALA A 297 -30.25 -17.04 11.96
CA ALA A 297 -30.66 -16.61 10.64
C ALA A 297 -29.55 -15.85 9.90
N TYR A 298 -28.63 -15.21 10.62
CA TYR A 298 -27.59 -14.37 10.04
C TYR A 298 -26.21 -14.92 10.36
N ARG A 299 -25.32 -14.94 9.36
CA ARG A 299 -23.91 -15.31 9.54
C ARG A 299 -23.02 -14.33 8.81
N TYR A 300 -21.89 -13.99 9.41
CA TYR A 300 -20.82 -13.19 8.83
C TYR A 300 -19.58 -14.06 8.71
N TYR A 301 -19.05 -14.12 7.50
CA TYR A 301 -17.79 -14.75 7.16
C TYR A 301 -16.78 -13.71 6.68
N LEU A 302 -15.53 -13.89 7.07
CA LEU A 302 -14.38 -13.16 6.55
C LEU A 302 -13.45 -14.19 5.90
N ASP A 303 -13.17 -14.03 4.62
CA ASP A 303 -12.33 -14.94 3.82
C ASP A 303 -12.81 -16.40 3.88
N GLY A 304 -14.13 -16.57 3.95
CA GLY A 304 -14.77 -17.89 4.01
C GLY A 304 -14.72 -18.55 5.39
N GLU A 305 -14.17 -17.88 6.42
CA GLU A 305 -14.23 -18.34 7.81
C GLU A 305 -15.39 -17.71 8.57
N LEU A 306 -16.15 -18.51 9.31
CA LEU A 306 -17.28 -18.00 10.12
C LEU A 306 -16.76 -17.15 11.28
N ILE A 307 -17.11 -15.86 11.29
CA ILE A 307 -16.65 -14.89 12.29
C ILE A 307 -17.72 -14.62 13.36
N ALA A 308 -18.98 -14.52 12.93
CA ALA A 308 -20.10 -14.22 13.80
C ALA A 308 -21.40 -14.81 13.25
N GLU A 309 -22.32 -15.11 14.16
CA GLU A 309 -23.67 -15.54 13.81
C GLU A 309 -24.68 -15.04 14.84
N ALA A 310 -25.93 -14.87 14.42
CA ALA A 310 -26.98 -14.35 15.29
C ALA A 310 -28.36 -14.90 14.94
N ALA A 311 -29.14 -15.16 15.98
CA ALA A 311 -30.58 -15.30 15.86
C ALA A 311 -31.25 -13.91 15.75
N PRO A 312 -32.36 -13.77 15.02
CA PRO A 312 -33.07 -12.50 14.90
C PRO A 312 -33.61 -12.01 16.24
N THR A 313 -33.53 -10.70 16.48
CA THR A 313 -34.06 -10.06 17.69
C THR A 313 -35.53 -9.66 17.56
N LYS A 314 -36.36 -10.35 16.75
CA LYS A 314 -37.78 -10.01 16.48
C LYS A 314 -38.04 -8.49 16.35
N ARG A 315 -37.38 -7.88 15.37
CA ARG A 315 -37.67 -6.51 14.94
C ARG A 315 -38.34 -6.48 13.56
N PHE A 316 -37.93 -7.38 12.66
CA PHE A 316 -38.32 -7.43 11.25
C PHE A 316 -38.49 -8.92 10.83
N GLY A 317 -39.34 -9.22 9.84
CA GLY A 317 -39.63 -10.60 9.41
C GLY A 317 -41.06 -10.82 8.88
N PRO A 318 -41.28 -11.81 7.99
CA PRO A 318 -42.62 -12.13 7.46
C PRO A 318 -43.63 -12.54 8.56
N THR A 319 -43.14 -12.92 9.75
CA THR A 319 -43.93 -13.34 10.92
C THR A 319 -43.94 -12.29 12.05
N SER A 320 -43.39 -11.09 11.86
CA SER A 320 -43.34 -10.03 12.87
C SER A 320 -44.72 -9.38 13.09
N SER A 321 -45.12 -9.19 14.35
CA SER A 321 -46.34 -8.44 14.73
C SER A 321 -46.16 -6.92 14.70
N GLN A 322 -44.93 -6.43 14.54
CA GLN A 322 -44.62 -5.02 14.37
C GLN A 322 -44.63 -4.70 12.88
N ARG A 323 -45.71 -4.07 12.39
CA ARG A 323 -46.03 -3.32 11.13
C ARG A 323 -45.17 -3.40 9.85
N PHE A 324 -44.05 -4.08 9.83
CA PHE A 324 -43.18 -4.26 8.68
C PHE A 324 -43.35 -5.69 8.18
N GLN A 325 -44.38 -5.95 7.38
CA GLN A 325 -44.23 -6.94 6.33
C GLN A 325 -43.18 -6.37 5.38
N VAL A 326 -41.91 -6.53 5.74
CA VAL A 326 -40.80 -6.01 4.94
C VAL A 326 -40.85 -6.79 3.64
N GLY A 327 -41.26 -6.12 2.56
CA GLY A 327 -40.85 -6.55 1.24
C GLY A 327 -39.34 -6.41 1.22
N TYR A 328 -38.63 -7.55 1.25
CA TYR A 328 -37.20 -7.55 1.08
C TYR A 328 -36.95 -7.20 -0.38
N THR A 329 -36.32 -6.06 -0.63
CA THR A 329 -36.10 -5.59 -1.99
C THR A 329 -34.68 -5.12 -2.22
N LEU A 330 -34.24 -5.22 -3.47
CA LEU A 330 -33.00 -4.65 -3.97
C LEU A 330 -33.34 -3.55 -4.98
N THR A 331 -32.80 -2.37 -4.75
CA THR A 331 -32.94 -1.18 -5.63
C THR A 331 -31.60 -0.60 -6.04
N GLY A 332 -30.49 -1.10 -5.50
CA GLY A 332 -29.16 -0.62 -5.81
C GLY A 332 -28.19 -0.79 -4.65
N PHE A 333 -27.13 0.02 -4.66
CA PHE A 333 -26.03 -0.06 -3.70
C PHE A 333 -25.64 1.32 -3.19
N GLN A 334 -25.29 1.42 -1.93
CA GLN A 334 -24.77 2.63 -1.30
C GLN A 334 -23.31 2.43 -0.91
N PHE A 335 -22.47 3.34 -1.37
CA PHE A 335 -21.05 3.44 -1.03
C PHE A 335 -20.86 4.51 0.06
N GLY A 336 -20.51 4.08 1.28
CA GLY A 336 -20.19 4.96 2.40
C GLY A 336 -21.15 6.13 2.67
N TYR A 337 -20.61 7.17 3.32
CA TYR A 337 -21.20 8.50 3.40
C TYR A 337 -20.12 9.57 3.21
N ALA A 338 -20.45 10.64 2.48
CA ALA A 338 -19.58 11.80 2.29
C ALA A 338 -19.53 12.69 3.54
N SER A 339 -19.11 12.14 4.67
CA SER A 339 -18.87 12.88 5.91
C SER A 339 -17.56 12.42 6.54
N SER A 340 -16.85 13.33 7.19
CA SER A 340 -15.46 13.14 7.63
C SER A 340 -15.24 11.97 8.61
N GLY A 341 -16.31 11.41 9.19
CA GLY A 341 -16.23 10.27 10.11
C GLY A 341 -16.88 8.99 9.58
N TYR A 342 -17.25 8.93 8.31
CA TYR A 342 -17.99 7.82 7.67
C TYR A 342 -17.41 7.35 6.33
N TYR A 343 -16.17 7.71 6.01
CA TYR A 343 -15.54 7.32 4.75
C TYR A 343 -14.85 5.96 4.85
N PHE A 344 -14.43 5.40 3.73
CA PHE A 344 -13.63 4.18 3.67
C PHE A 344 -12.35 4.44 2.86
N ASN A 345 -11.19 4.23 3.47
CA ASN A 345 -9.90 4.37 2.80
C ASN A 345 -9.46 3.02 2.22
N GLY A 346 -9.93 2.71 1.01
CA GLY A 346 -9.67 1.42 0.40
C GLY A 346 -10.24 1.25 -1.00
N LEU A 347 -10.07 0.05 -1.54
CA LEU A 347 -10.70 -0.42 -2.77
C LEU A 347 -11.89 -1.31 -2.44
N ILE A 348 -12.93 -1.25 -3.27
CA ILE A 348 -14.07 -2.16 -3.23
C ILE A 348 -14.13 -2.93 -4.56
N GLY A 349 -14.33 -4.25 -4.44
CA GLY A 349 -14.49 -5.17 -5.57
C GLY A 349 -15.65 -6.12 -5.34
N GLU A 350 -16.07 -6.80 -6.40
CA GLU A 350 -16.79 -8.07 -6.29
C GLU A 350 -18.07 -8.02 -5.43
N ILE A 351 -18.91 -7.00 -5.66
CA ILE A 351 -20.19 -6.85 -4.96
C ILE A 351 -21.19 -7.84 -5.52
N ARG A 352 -21.71 -8.74 -4.68
CA ARG A 352 -22.61 -9.81 -5.09
C ARG A 352 -23.84 -9.88 -4.22
N MET A 353 -24.98 -10.15 -4.85
CA MET A 353 -26.22 -10.41 -4.17
C MET A 353 -26.82 -11.71 -4.70
N TRP A 354 -26.71 -12.79 -3.92
CA TRP A 354 -27.20 -14.13 -4.25
C TRP A 354 -28.66 -14.31 -3.83
N LYS A 355 -29.39 -15.20 -4.53
CA LYS A 355 -30.76 -15.57 -4.19
C LYS A 355 -30.87 -16.63 -3.10
N ASP A 356 -29.75 -17.22 -2.72
CA ASP A 356 -29.69 -18.30 -1.73
C ASP A 356 -28.87 -17.90 -0.49
N CYS A 357 -29.07 -18.62 0.62
CA CYS A 357 -28.25 -18.57 1.81
C CYS A 357 -27.07 -19.54 1.62
N LEU A 358 -25.98 -19.04 1.04
CA LEU A 358 -24.81 -19.85 0.71
C LEU A 358 -24.23 -20.53 1.95
N THR A 359 -23.74 -21.75 1.75
CA THR A 359 -22.94 -22.50 2.72
C THR A 359 -21.52 -21.94 2.80
N GLN A 360 -20.80 -22.30 3.86
CA GLN A 360 -19.41 -21.88 4.01
C GLN A 360 -18.51 -22.40 2.87
N GLU A 361 -18.77 -23.63 2.40
CA GLU A 361 -18.07 -24.25 1.29
C GLU A 361 -18.30 -23.49 -0.02
N GLU A 362 -19.54 -23.07 -0.30
CA GLU A 362 -19.87 -22.24 -1.47
C GLU A 362 -19.20 -20.88 -1.40
N ILE A 363 -19.21 -20.21 -0.24
CA ILE A 363 -18.49 -18.94 -0.03
C ILE A 363 -16.99 -19.11 -0.32
N ARG A 364 -16.36 -20.17 0.22
CA ARG A 364 -14.94 -20.46 -0.03
C ARG A 364 -14.64 -20.69 -1.51
N SER A 365 -15.58 -21.24 -2.28
CA SER A 365 -15.41 -21.45 -3.72
C SER A 365 -15.47 -20.16 -4.55
N HIS A 366 -16.01 -19.07 -3.98
CA HIS A 366 -16.23 -17.81 -4.68
C HIS A 366 -15.41 -16.63 -4.14
N LEU A 367 -14.46 -16.82 -3.20
CA LEU A 367 -13.80 -15.70 -2.50
C LEU A 367 -13.27 -14.60 -3.42
N ARG A 368 -12.57 -14.98 -4.50
CA ARG A 368 -11.93 -14.01 -5.40
C ARG A 368 -12.86 -13.49 -6.49
N THR A 369 -13.52 -14.40 -7.19
CA THR A 369 -14.40 -14.09 -8.32
C THR A 369 -15.37 -15.24 -8.55
N VAL A 370 -16.47 -14.97 -9.24
CA VAL A 370 -17.39 -16.01 -9.73
C VAL A 370 -17.12 -16.18 -11.22
N GLU A 371 -16.56 -17.32 -11.61
CA GLU A 371 -16.16 -17.57 -13.01
C GLU A 371 -17.37 -17.63 -13.96
N ASN A 372 -18.47 -18.25 -13.50
CA ASN A 372 -19.66 -18.51 -14.31
C ASN A 372 -20.92 -17.97 -13.60
N PRO A 373 -21.09 -16.64 -13.52
CA PRO A 373 -22.23 -16.06 -12.82
C PRO A 373 -23.54 -16.39 -13.53
N SER A 374 -24.59 -16.63 -12.75
CA SER A 374 -25.90 -17.06 -13.24
C SER A 374 -26.99 -16.09 -12.81
N LYS A 375 -27.79 -15.62 -13.80
CA LYS A 375 -28.97 -14.79 -13.53
C LYS A 375 -30.03 -15.51 -12.70
N ASP A 376 -30.02 -16.84 -12.70
CA ASP A 376 -30.97 -17.66 -11.98
C ASP A 376 -30.58 -17.76 -10.50
N GLU A 377 -29.29 -17.69 -10.18
CA GLU A 377 -28.74 -17.82 -8.82
C GLU A 377 -28.46 -16.47 -8.15
N MET A 378 -28.29 -15.40 -8.94
CA MET A 378 -27.91 -14.07 -8.45
C MET A 378 -28.99 -13.02 -8.76
N TYR A 379 -29.18 -12.10 -7.83
CA TYR A 379 -29.90 -10.85 -8.09
C TYR A 379 -29.01 -9.84 -8.81
N ALA A 380 -27.74 -9.70 -8.45
CA ALA A 380 -26.81 -8.81 -9.13
C ALA A 380 -25.36 -9.21 -8.83
N TYR A 381 -24.44 -8.86 -9.73
CA TYR A 381 -23.01 -9.03 -9.52
C TYR A 381 -22.23 -7.92 -10.22
N TRP A 382 -21.60 -7.03 -9.44
CA TRP A 382 -20.73 -5.97 -9.95
C TRP A 382 -19.28 -6.28 -9.58
N LYS A 383 -18.46 -6.59 -10.58
CA LYS A 383 -17.05 -6.96 -10.39
C LYS A 383 -16.19 -5.78 -9.93
N LEU A 384 -16.48 -4.59 -10.45
CA LEU A 384 -15.69 -3.37 -10.22
C LEU A 384 -14.26 -3.48 -10.77
N ASP A 385 -14.12 -4.16 -11.89
CA ASP A 385 -12.86 -4.38 -12.61
C ASP A 385 -12.74 -3.53 -13.88
N GLU A 386 -13.63 -2.54 -14.08
CA GLU A 386 -13.67 -1.74 -15.30
C GLU A 386 -12.43 -0.86 -15.49
N GLY A 387 -11.81 -0.39 -14.39
CA GLY A 387 -10.57 0.41 -14.40
C GLY A 387 -10.73 1.85 -14.93
N GLU A 388 -11.84 2.14 -15.63
CA GLU A 388 -12.19 3.46 -16.12
C GLU A 388 -13.71 3.60 -16.34
N GLY A 389 -14.18 4.83 -16.55
CA GLY A 389 -15.58 5.13 -16.84
C GLY A 389 -16.47 5.18 -15.60
N THR A 390 -17.77 5.34 -15.83
CA THR A 390 -18.78 5.66 -14.79
C THR A 390 -19.81 4.56 -14.56
N THR A 391 -19.71 3.43 -15.26
CA THR A 391 -20.70 2.35 -15.19
C THR A 391 -20.07 1.09 -14.62
N LEU A 392 -20.68 0.58 -13.56
CA LEU A 392 -20.37 -0.69 -12.91
C LEU A 392 -21.29 -1.75 -13.52
N LYS A 393 -20.72 -2.66 -14.32
CA LYS A 393 -21.50 -3.61 -15.12
C LYS A 393 -22.00 -4.77 -14.27
N ASP A 394 -23.27 -5.14 -14.48
CA ASP A 394 -23.85 -6.33 -13.88
C ASP A 394 -23.46 -7.59 -14.66
N SER A 395 -22.51 -8.34 -14.09
CA SER A 395 -22.02 -9.61 -14.60
C SER A 395 -22.97 -10.78 -14.33
N SER A 396 -24.05 -10.61 -13.55
CA SER A 396 -25.01 -11.70 -13.30
C SER A 396 -25.86 -12.05 -14.53
N GLY A 397 -25.93 -11.17 -15.53
CA GLY A 397 -26.81 -11.31 -16.68
C GLY A 397 -28.25 -10.84 -16.44
N ASN A 398 -28.53 -10.14 -15.32
CA ASN A 398 -29.82 -9.49 -15.06
C ASN A 398 -29.92 -8.07 -15.64
N GLY A 399 -28.81 -7.49 -16.11
CA GLY A 399 -28.78 -6.15 -16.73
C GLY A 399 -28.95 -5.02 -15.73
N ARG A 400 -28.53 -5.22 -14.48
CA ARG A 400 -28.67 -4.27 -13.37
C ARG A 400 -27.43 -3.41 -13.18
N ASP A 401 -26.90 -2.85 -14.27
CA ASP A 401 -25.74 -1.96 -14.24
C ASP A 401 -26.00 -0.77 -13.29
N LEU A 402 -24.97 -0.37 -12.54
CA LEU A 402 -25.01 0.82 -11.70
C LEU A 402 -24.19 1.93 -12.36
N THR A 403 -24.78 3.11 -12.54
CA THR A 403 -24.11 4.21 -13.25
C THR A 403 -23.98 5.43 -12.34
N PHE A 404 -22.76 5.92 -12.17
CA PHE A 404 -22.50 7.23 -11.60
C PHE A 404 -23.02 8.33 -12.54
N PRO A 405 -23.51 9.47 -12.02
CA PRO A 405 -23.96 10.55 -12.88
C PRO A 405 -22.88 11.05 -13.84
N GLU A 406 -23.33 11.56 -14.97
CA GLU A 406 -22.47 12.17 -15.98
C GLU A 406 -21.55 13.24 -15.36
N GLY A 407 -20.28 13.23 -15.75
CA GLY A 407 -19.25 14.13 -15.21
C GLY A 407 -18.69 13.72 -13.84
N THR A 408 -19.10 12.60 -13.27
CA THR A 408 -18.45 12.05 -12.07
C THR A 408 -17.05 11.56 -12.41
N GLU A 409 -16.03 12.10 -11.74
CA GLU A 409 -14.67 11.57 -11.76
C GLU A 409 -14.61 10.32 -10.86
N VAL A 410 -14.85 9.16 -11.48
CA VAL A 410 -14.77 7.87 -10.78
C VAL A 410 -13.30 7.48 -10.61
N ALA A 411 -12.92 7.24 -9.36
CA ALA A 411 -11.58 6.78 -9.03
C ALA A 411 -11.50 5.25 -9.07
N TRP A 412 -10.48 4.75 -9.74
CA TRP A 412 -10.16 3.33 -9.85
C TRP A 412 -8.75 3.09 -9.28
N GLY A 413 -8.52 1.88 -8.77
CA GLY A 413 -7.21 1.46 -8.28
C GLY A 413 -7.04 -0.04 -8.46
N ALA A 414 -5.85 -0.54 -8.14
CA ALA A 414 -5.58 -1.97 -8.13
C ALA A 414 -4.51 -2.29 -7.08
N GLU A 415 -4.67 -3.41 -6.40
CA GLU A 415 -3.72 -3.89 -5.40
C GLU A 415 -3.39 -5.36 -5.61
N LEU A 416 -2.24 -5.78 -5.10
CA LEU A 416 -1.78 -7.16 -5.23
C LEU A 416 -2.80 -8.14 -4.66
N GLU A 417 -3.01 -9.21 -5.40
CA GLU A 417 -3.73 -10.40 -4.97
C GLU A 417 -2.74 -11.34 -4.28
N ASP A 418 -3.09 -11.78 -3.07
CA ASP A 418 -2.27 -12.69 -2.25
C ASP A 418 -2.19 -14.12 -2.82
#